data_AF-A0A2E2IZW7-F1
#
_entry.id   AF-A0A2E2IZW7-F1
#
_cell.length_a   1.000
_cell.length_b   1.000
_cell.length_c   1.000
_cell.angle_alpha   90.00
_cell.angle_beta   90.00
_cell.angle_gamma   90.00
#
_symmetry.space_group_name_H-M   'P 1'
#
loop_
_entity.id
_entity.type
_entity.pdbx_description
1 polymer ?
#
loop_
_entity_poly.entity_id
_entity_poly.type
_entity_poly.pdbx_seq_one_letter_code
_entity_poly.pdbx_strand_id
1 'polypeptide(L)'
;MKKVVYILVLVILASCQHVDRPEKPENLIPKDQMVQILAEAYTGNAARSISNRTLREEGLQIDSLIYNKYRIDSLQFVESNDYYASEINDYIAIMEEVKAVLEARKVTVDTLLAQEKRLQKKTEDTVQTLKDEAPKDTLEPKTIAPVQE
;
A
#
# COMPACT_ATOMS: atom_id res chain seq x y z
N MET A 1 28.56 23.32 -42.48
CA MET A 1 27.19 23.51 -41.92
C MET A 1 26.12 22.76 -42.72
N LYS A 2 25.97 22.96 -44.05
CA LYS A 2 24.95 22.26 -44.87
C LYS A 2 25.01 20.73 -44.80
N LYS A 3 26.21 20.12 -44.82
CA LYS A 3 26.39 18.67 -44.71
C LYS A 3 25.95 18.08 -43.35
N VAL A 4 26.13 18.84 -42.27
CA VAL A 4 25.67 18.44 -40.92
C VAL A 4 24.15 18.42 -40.86
N VAL A 5 23.49 19.39 -41.49
CA VAL A 5 22.02 19.43 -41.61
C VAL A 5 21.50 18.21 -42.39
N TYR A 6 22.15 17.83 -43.50
CA TYR A 6 21.76 16.62 -44.25
C TYR A 6 21.92 15.34 -43.44
N ILE A 7 23.00 15.21 -42.67
CA ILE A 7 23.22 14.05 -41.79
C ILE A 7 22.15 14.02 -40.68
N LEU A 8 21.84 15.16 -40.08
CA LEU A 8 20.79 15.27 -39.05
C LEU A 8 19.41 14.86 -39.59
N VAL A 9 19.07 15.31 -40.80
CA VAL A 9 17.80 14.94 -41.46
C VAL A 9 17.76 13.44 -41.76
N LEU A 10 18.87 12.84 -42.22
CA LEU A 10 18.94 11.39 -42.45
C LEU A 10 18.77 10.58 -41.15
N VAL A 11 19.34 11.03 -40.04
CA VAL A 11 19.16 10.37 -38.73
C VAL A 11 17.72 10.46 -38.24
N ILE A 12 17.04 11.60 -38.43
CA ILE A 12 15.63 11.77 -38.08
C ILE A 12 14.72 10.90 -38.97
N LEU A 13 15.04 10.78 -40.26
CA LEU A 13 14.26 9.92 -41.17
C LEU A 13 14.50 8.42 -40.92
N ALA A 14 15.66 8.05 -40.37
CA ALA A 14 15.98 6.68 -39.98
C ALA A 14 15.40 6.28 -38.61
N SER A 15 14.81 7.21 -37.83
CA SER A 15 14.29 6.93 -36.49
C SER A 15 12.85 6.39 -36.47
N CYS A 16 12.30 5.93 -37.60
CA CYS A 16 11.04 5.20 -37.61
C CYS A 16 11.21 3.88 -36.85
N GLN A 17 10.73 3.83 -35.61
CA GLN A 17 10.67 2.61 -34.81
C GLN A 17 9.43 1.80 -35.18
N HIS A 18 9.61 0.50 -35.45
CA HIS A 18 8.50 -0.44 -35.43
C HIS A 18 8.12 -0.67 -33.97
N VAL A 19 6.85 -0.50 -33.64
CA VAL A 19 6.34 -0.73 -32.28
C VAL A 19 5.58 -2.04 -32.30
N ASP A 20 6.20 -3.09 -31.77
CA ASP A 20 5.55 -4.36 -31.56
C ASP A 20 4.46 -4.18 -30.50
N ARG A 21 3.21 -4.47 -30.87
CA ARG A 21 2.10 -4.48 -29.92
C ARG A 21 2.05 -5.86 -29.27
N PRO A 22 1.99 -5.94 -27.93
CA PRO A 22 1.81 -7.21 -27.26
C PRO A 22 0.50 -7.86 -27.71
N GLU A 23 0.57 -9.13 -28.07
CA GLU A 23 -0.63 -9.91 -28.34
C GLU A 23 -1.41 -10.15 -27.04
N LYS A 24 -2.71 -10.43 -27.16
CA LYS A 24 -3.54 -10.75 -26.00
C LYS A 24 -3.12 -12.11 -25.43
N PRO A 25 -2.62 -12.19 -24.18
CA PRO A 25 -2.22 -13.47 -23.60
C PRO A 25 -3.45 -14.37 -23.35
N GLU A 26 -3.28 -15.68 -23.50
CA GLU A 26 -4.35 -16.67 -23.28
C GLU A 26 -4.83 -16.67 -21.81
N ASN A 27 -3.91 -16.44 -20.89
CA ASN A 27 -4.10 -16.35 -19.45
C ASN A 27 -4.25 -14.89 -18.98
N LEU A 28 -4.83 -13.99 -19.78
CA LEU A 28 -5.04 -12.59 -19.41
C LEU A 28 -5.76 -12.46 -18.05
N ILE A 29 -5.16 -11.70 -17.13
CA ILE A 29 -5.79 -11.35 -15.85
C ILE A 29 -7.01 -10.47 -16.13
N PRO A 30 -8.22 -10.83 -15.66
CA PRO A 30 -9.42 -10.00 -15.82
C PRO A 30 -9.24 -8.58 -15.28
N LYS A 31 -9.86 -7.58 -15.91
CA LYS A 31 -9.73 -6.15 -15.53
C LYS A 31 -10.01 -5.91 -14.04
N ASP A 32 -11.14 -6.39 -13.53
CA ASP A 32 -11.52 -6.24 -12.12
C ASP A 32 -10.48 -6.84 -11.16
N GLN A 33 -9.88 -7.98 -11.56
CA GLN A 33 -8.82 -8.62 -10.79
C GLN A 33 -7.52 -7.81 -10.87
N MET A 34 -7.17 -7.29 -12.05
CA MET A 34 -6.02 -6.41 -12.25
C MET A 34 -6.11 -5.14 -11.40
N VAL A 35 -7.31 -4.54 -11.28
CA VAL A 35 -7.56 -3.39 -10.40
C VAL A 35 -7.20 -3.72 -8.95
N GLN A 36 -7.63 -4.88 -8.44
CA GLN A 36 -7.32 -5.28 -7.06
C GLN A 36 -5.83 -5.59 -6.86
N ILE A 37 -5.20 -6.26 -7.83
CA ILE A 37 -3.76 -6.56 -7.84
C ILE A 37 -2.95 -5.27 -7.80
N LEU A 38 -3.24 -4.31 -8.68
CA LEU A 38 -2.53 -3.05 -8.76
C LEU A 38 -2.73 -2.23 -7.49
N ALA A 39 -3.95 -2.16 -6.94
CA ALA A 39 -4.19 -1.49 -5.66
C ALA A 39 -3.34 -2.08 -4.52
N GLU A 40 -3.17 -3.40 -4.47
CA GLU A 40 -2.28 -4.04 -3.51
C GLU A 40 -0.80 -3.81 -3.80
N ALA A 41 -0.38 -3.84 -5.06
CA ALA A 41 0.98 -3.53 -5.46
C ALA A 41 1.36 -2.10 -5.04
N TYR A 42 0.49 -1.12 -5.28
CA TYR A 42 0.70 0.26 -4.84
C TYR A 42 0.73 0.40 -3.32
N THR A 43 -0.15 -0.31 -2.60
CA THR A 43 -0.13 -0.34 -1.13
C THR A 43 1.16 -0.95 -0.59
N GLY A 44 1.59 -2.07 -1.20
CA GLY A 44 2.86 -2.74 -0.88
C GLY A 44 4.07 -1.85 -1.14
N ASN A 45 4.07 -1.11 -2.25
CA ASN A 45 5.12 -0.15 -2.57
C ASN A 45 5.16 1.02 -1.58
N ALA A 46 4.00 1.51 -1.13
CA ALA A 46 3.93 2.51 -0.06
C ALA A 46 4.52 1.97 1.26
N ALA A 47 4.22 0.72 1.64
CA ALA A 47 4.80 0.09 2.82
C ALA A 47 6.33 -0.08 2.71
N ARG A 48 6.83 -0.50 1.54
CA ARG A 48 8.28 -0.59 1.26
C ARG A 48 8.98 0.77 1.36
N SER A 49 8.30 1.85 0.95
CA SER A 49 8.84 3.22 1.06
C SER A 49 9.07 3.63 2.52
N ILE A 50 8.25 3.11 3.45
CA ILE A 50 8.37 3.40 4.89
C ILE A 50 9.45 2.54 5.55
N SER A 51 9.43 1.22 5.37
CA SER A 51 10.46 0.33 5.94
C SER A 51 10.74 -0.90 5.08
N ASN A 52 11.52 -0.70 4.02
CA ASN A 52 12.01 -1.81 3.21
C ASN A 52 12.89 -2.77 4.02
N ARG A 53 13.72 -2.23 4.93
CA ARG A 53 14.63 -3.03 5.75
C ARG A 53 13.89 -4.05 6.61
N THR A 54 12.88 -3.63 7.37
CA THR A 54 12.10 -4.54 8.23
C THR A 54 11.44 -5.64 7.41
N LEU A 55 10.79 -5.27 6.30
CA LEU A 55 10.14 -6.24 5.41
C LEU A 55 11.13 -7.28 4.88
N ARG A 56 12.34 -6.86 4.51
CA ARG A 56 13.39 -7.78 4.04
C ARG A 56 13.96 -8.66 5.15
N GLU A 57 14.17 -8.11 6.34
CA GLU A 57 14.66 -8.86 7.51
C GLU A 57 13.67 -9.94 7.94
N GLU A 58 12.38 -9.67 7.81
CA GLU A 58 11.30 -10.64 8.04
C GLU A 58 11.08 -11.60 6.86
N GLY A 59 11.84 -11.47 5.77
CA GLY A 59 11.72 -12.33 4.58
C GLY A 59 10.42 -12.10 3.77
N LEU A 60 9.74 -10.97 3.97
CA LEU A 60 8.48 -10.67 3.31
C LEU A 60 8.70 -10.23 1.86
N GLN A 61 8.28 -11.07 0.92
CA GLN A 61 8.22 -10.76 -0.50
C GLN A 61 6.79 -10.38 -0.87
N ILE A 62 6.49 -9.08 -0.82
CA ILE A 62 5.11 -8.59 -1.07
C ILE A 62 4.58 -9.02 -2.44
N ASP A 63 5.41 -9.02 -3.48
CA ASP A 63 4.98 -9.43 -4.81
C ASP A 63 4.55 -10.91 -4.81
N SER A 64 5.32 -11.80 -4.16
CA SER A 64 4.96 -13.21 -3.98
C SER A 64 3.65 -13.39 -3.19
N LEU A 65 3.39 -12.53 -2.19
CA LEU A 65 2.12 -12.56 -1.43
C LEU A 65 0.93 -12.17 -2.33
N ILE A 66 1.10 -11.16 -3.17
CA ILE A 66 0.08 -10.72 -4.13
C ILE A 66 -0.19 -11.85 -5.13
N TYR A 67 0.85 -12.41 -5.75
CA TYR A 67 0.72 -13.50 -6.71
C TYR A 67 -0.03 -14.71 -6.13
N ASN A 68 0.36 -15.13 -4.92
CA ASN A 68 -0.32 -16.22 -4.20
C ASN A 68 -1.79 -15.91 -3.91
N LYS A 69 -2.09 -14.68 -3.46
CA LYS A 69 -3.46 -14.27 -3.14
C LYS A 69 -4.38 -14.33 -4.36
N TYR A 70 -3.89 -13.88 -5.51
CA TYR A 70 -4.66 -13.80 -6.75
C TYR A 70 -4.53 -15.04 -7.64
N ARG A 71 -3.72 -16.03 -7.24
CA ARG A 71 -3.44 -17.26 -8.00
C ARG A 71 -2.91 -16.97 -9.41
N ILE A 72 -2.01 -16.01 -9.48
CA ILE A 72 -1.29 -15.64 -10.70
C ILE A 72 0.20 -15.87 -10.50
N ASP A 73 0.96 -15.89 -11.58
CA ASP A 73 2.43 -15.82 -11.53
C ASP A 73 2.96 -14.48 -12.07
N SER A 74 4.28 -14.28 -11.93
CA SER A 74 4.93 -13.05 -12.37
C SER A 74 4.87 -12.84 -13.88
N LEU A 75 4.91 -13.91 -14.67
CA LEU A 75 4.88 -13.83 -16.13
C LEU A 75 3.48 -13.41 -16.58
N GLN A 76 2.45 -14.07 -16.06
CA GLN A 76 1.05 -13.72 -16.31
C GLN A 76 0.75 -12.26 -15.95
N PHE A 77 1.30 -11.75 -14.83
CA PHE A 77 1.16 -10.34 -14.45
C PHE A 77 1.79 -9.40 -15.48
N VAL A 78 3.05 -9.65 -15.87
CA VAL A 78 3.78 -8.81 -16.83
C VAL A 78 3.08 -8.81 -18.18
N GLU A 79 2.75 -9.98 -18.73
CA GLU A 79 2.07 -10.10 -20.03
C GLU A 79 0.70 -9.42 -20.02
N SER A 80 -0.07 -9.57 -18.94
CA SER A 80 -1.37 -8.90 -18.80
C SER A 80 -1.22 -7.38 -18.68
N ASN A 81 -0.25 -6.92 -17.90
CA ASN A 81 0.04 -5.50 -17.74
C ASN A 81 0.50 -4.87 -19.06
N ASP A 82 1.38 -5.54 -19.80
CA ASP A 82 1.88 -5.07 -21.10
C ASP A 82 0.75 -5.00 -22.14
N TYR A 83 -0.11 -6.03 -22.18
CA TYR A 83 -1.31 -6.01 -23.01
C TYR A 83 -2.20 -4.80 -22.69
N TYR A 84 -2.56 -4.59 -21.42
CA TYR A 84 -3.41 -3.45 -21.04
C TYR A 84 -2.72 -2.11 -21.31
N ALA A 85 -1.41 -1.99 -21.07
CA ALA A 85 -0.66 -0.76 -21.34
C ALA A 85 -0.63 -0.40 -22.83
N SER A 86 -0.77 -1.39 -23.73
CA SER A 86 -0.91 -1.15 -25.16
C SER A 86 -2.31 -0.66 -25.58
N GLU A 87 -3.31 -0.88 -24.73
CA GLU A 87 -4.70 -0.47 -24.90
C GLU A 87 -5.02 0.74 -23.99
N ILE A 88 -4.60 1.94 -24.42
CA ILE A 88 -4.58 3.15 -23.59
C ILE A 88 -5.91 3.47 -22.87
N ASN A 89 -7.05 3.28 -23.51
CA ASN A 89 -8.36 3.55 -22.91
C ASN A 89 -8.68 2.57 -21.79
N ASP A 90 -8.34 1.30 -21.98
CA ASP A 90 -8.52 0.25 -20.98
C ASP A 90 -7.59 0.49 -19.79
N TYR A 91 -6.34 0.86 -20.05
CA TYR A 91 -5.37 1.15 -18.99
C TYR A 91 -5.80 2.35 -18.13
N ILE A 92 -6.30 3.42 -18.76
CA ILE A 92 -6.84 4.59 -18.04
C ILE A 92 -7.99 4.16 -17.14
N ALA A 93 -8.96 3.39 -17.66
CA ALA A 93 -10.10 2.93 -16.89
C ALA A 93 -9.67 2.08 -15.67
N ILE A 94 -8.73 1.14 -15.87
CA ILE A 94 -8.15 0.34 -14.78
C ILE A 94 -7.53 1.26 -13.72
N MET A 95 -6.72 2.23 -14.12
CA MET A 95 -6.03 3.12 -13.18
C MET A 95 -6.98 4.06 -12.43
N GLU A 96 -8.06 4.52 -13.07
CA GLU A 96 -9.11 5.30 -12.41
C GLU A 96 -9.83 4.47 -11.33
N GLU A 97 -10.11 3.20 -11.61
CA GLU A 97 -10.73 2.30 -10.64
C GLU A 97 -9.76 1.94 -9.50
N VAL A 98 -8.48 1.71 -9.79
CA VAL A 98 -7.43 1.53 -8.78
C VAL A 98 -7.40 2.71 -7.82
N LYS A 99 -7.44 3.94 -8.35
CA LYS A 99 -7.49 5.16 -7.55
C LYS A 99 -8.75 5.19 -6.66
N ALA A 100 -9.92 4.89 -7.21
CA ALA A 100 -11.17 4.87 -6.45
C ALA A 100 -11.13 3.85 -5.30
N VAL A 101 -10.61 2.65 -5.55
CA VAL A 101 -10.42 1.60 -4.52
C VAL A 101 -9.50 2.09 -3.39
N LEU A 102 -8.38 2.72 -3.74
CA LEU A 102 -7.42 3.24 -2.75
C LEU A 102 -8.01 4.40 -1.93
N GLU A 103 -8.76 5.31 -2.56
CA GLU A 103 -9.44 6.41 -1.87
C GLU A 103 -10.51 5.89 -0.89
N ALA A 104 -11.32 4.92 -1.31
CA ALA A 104 -12.32 4.30 -0.44
C ALA A 104 -11.68 3.58 0.77
N ARG A 105 -10.58 2.84 0.54
CA ARG A 105 -9.81 2.20 1.61
C ARG A 105 -9.22 3.24 2.57
N LYS A 106 -8.67 4.34 2.06
CA LYS A 106 -8.14 5.44 2.87
C LYS A 106 -9.21 6.03 3.79
N VAL A 107 -10.38 6.37 3.25
CA VAL A 107 -11.50 6.93 4.04
C VAL A 107 -11.90 5.97 5.17
N THR A 108 -11.95 4.68 4.87
CA THR A 108 -12.27 3.65 5.87
C THR A 108 -11.23 3.64 6.99
N VAL A 109 -9.94 3.58 6.65
CA VAL A 109 -8.85 3.57 7.63
C VAL A 109 -8.83 4.86 8.46
N ASP A 110 -8.94 6.03 7.83
CA ASP A 110 -8.93 7.32 8.52
C ASP A 110 -10.11 7.44 9.51
N THR A 111 -11.28 6.91 9.13
CA THR A 111 -12.46 6.87 10.00
C THR A 111 -12.23 5.97 11.22
N LEU A 112 -11.69 4.78 11.02
CA LEU A 112 -11.38 3.85 12.11
C LEU A 112 -10.36 4.45 13.08
N LEU A 113 -9.29 5.05 12.57
CA LEU A 113 -8.28 5.73 13.39
C LEU A 113 -8.87 6.90 14.19
N ALA A 114 -9.81 7.65 13.62
CA ALA A 114 -10.50 8.72 14.34
C ALA A 114 -11.39 8.18 15.47
N GLN A 115 -12.07 7.05 15.25
CA GLN A 115 -12.87 6.38 16.27
C GLN A 115 -11.99 5.85 17.40
N GLU A 116 -10.89 5.16 17.08
CA GLU A 116 -9.94 4.64 18.07
C GLU A 116 -9.39 5.75 18.98
N LYS A 117 -8.97 6.87 18.39
CA LYS A 117 -8.49 8.03 19.16
C LYS A 117 -9.55 8.60 20.11
N ARG A 118 -10.81 8.64 19.69
CA ARG A 118 -11.92 9.09 20.55
C ARG A 118 -12.17 8.14 21.71
N LEU A 119 -12.10 6.82 21.46
CA LEU A 119 -12.26 5.80 22.49
C LEU A 119 -11.12 5.82 23.50
N GLN A 120 -9.88 5.98 23.03
CA GLN A 120 -8.70 6.14 23.88
C GLN A 120 -8.85 7.36 24.80
N LYS A 121 -9.17 8.52 24.24
CA LYS A 121 -9.39 9.74 25.03
C LYS A 121 -10.50 9.57 26.07
N LYS A 122 -11.64 8.96 25.69
CA LYS A 122 -12.74 8.70 26.63
C LYS A 122 -12.30 7.78 27.78
N THR A 123 -11.47 6.79 27.48
CA THR A 123 -10.93 5.86 28.49
C THR A 123 -9.98 6.58 29.43
N GLU A 124 -9.07 7.42 28.89
CA GLU A 124 -8.17 8.25 29.68
C GLU A 124 -8.93 9.21 30.60
N ASP A 125 -9.94 9.91 30.07
CA ASP A 125 -10.79 10.81 30.83
C ASP A 125 -11.51 10.05 31.97
N THR A 126 -12.07 8.87 31.68
CA THR A 126 -12.74 8.01 32.68
C THR A 126 -11.78 7.56 33.76
N VAL A 127 -10.59 7.08 33.38
CA VAL A 127 -9.55 6.65 34.33
C VAL A 127 -9.10 7.82 35.21
N GLN A 128 -9.01 9.01 34.66
CA GLN A 128 -8.66 10.21 35.41
C GLN A 128 -9.75 10.59 36.42
N THR A 129 -11.02 10.60 36.01
CA THR A 129 -12.14 10.84 36.93
C THR A 129 -12.17 9.84 38.08
N LEU A 130 -11.96 8.55 37.80
CA LEU A 130 -11.91 7.50 38.83
C LEU A 130 -10.74 7.67 39.81
N LYS A 131 -9.60 8.21 39.35
CA LYS A 131 -8.45 8.54 40.22
C LYS A 131 -8.71 9.77 41.08
N ASP A 132 -9.42 10.76 40.55
CA ASP A 132 -9.74 12.00 41.26
C ASP A 132 -10.85 11.79 42.30
N GLU A 133 -11.76 10.83 42.07
CA GLU A 133 -12.83 10.43 43.01
C GLU A 133 -12.39 9.36 44.02
N ALA A 134 -11.22 8.73 43.83
CA ALA A 134 -10.70 7.74 44.78
C ALA A 134 -10.39 8.42 46.14
N PRO A 135 -10.86 7.86 47.27
CA PRO A 135 -10.48 8.37 48.58
C PRO A 135 -8.96 8.37 48.70
N LYS A 136 -8.37 9.50 49.10
CA LYS A 136 -6.98 9.53 49.60
C LYS A 136 -6.98 8.77 50.92
N ASP A 137 -6.93 7.45 50.86
CA ASP A 137 -6.81 6.66 52.08
C ASP A 137 -5.44 6.96 52.68
N THR A 138 -5.49 7.64 53.81
CA THR A 138 -4.41 7.86 54.73
C THR A 138 -4.00 6.50 55.28
N LEU A 139 -3.27 5.71 54.48
CA LEU A 139 -2.47 4.63 55.03
C LEU A 139 -1.26 5.27 55.71
N GLU A 140 -1.49 5.85 56.90
CA GLU A 140 -0.42 5.90 57.87
C GLU A 140 0.07 4.46 58.04
N PRO A 141 1.37 4.17 57.84
CA PRO A 141 1.89 2.85 58.10
C PRO A 141 1.68 2.60 59.59
N LYS A 142 0.71 1.75 59.94
CA LYS A 142 0.56 1.24 61.30
C LYS A 142 1.88 0.54 61.62
N THR A 143 2.71 1.21 62.42
CA THR A 143 3.96 0.65 62.91
C THR A 143 3.57 -0.55 63.77
N ILE A 144 3.79 -1.75 63.25
CA ILE A 144 3.61 -2.97 64.02
C ILE A 144 4.76 -2.98 65.03
N ALA A 145 4.43 -2.82 66.32
CA ALA A 145 5.42 -2.91 67.38
C ALA A 145 6.10 -4.29 67.33
N PRO A 146 7.41 -4.39 67.62
CA PRO A 146 8.10 -5.66 67.56
C PRO A 146 7.50 -6.60 68.60
N VAL A 147 7.11 -7.79 68.15
CA VAL A 147 6.75 -8.90 69.03
C VAL A 147 8.01 -9.26 69.81
N GLN A 148 7.95 -9.15 71.13
CA GLN A 148 9.01 -9.61 72.02
C GLN A 148 8.81 -11.09 72.29
N GLU A 149 9.86 -11.88 72.08
CA GLU A 149 10.04 -13.22 72.64
C GLU A 149 11.43 -13.29 73.29
#